data_AF-S4VM49-F1
#
_entry.id   AF-S4VM49-F1
#
_cell.length_a   1.000
_cell.length_b   1.000
_cell.length_c   1.000
_cell.angle_alpha   90.00
_cell.angle_beta   90.00
_cell.angle_gamma   90.00
#
_symmetry.space_group_name_H-M   'P 1'
#
loop_
_entity.id
_entity.type
_entity.pdbx_description
1 polymer ?
#
loop_
_entity_poly.entity_id
_entity_poly.type
_entity_poly.pdbx_seq_one_letter_code
_entity_poly.pdbx_strand_id
1 'polypeptide(L)'
;DVYAREVLDSRGNPTLEVEVYTESGAFGRGMVPSGASTGEHEAVELRDGDKSRYNGLGTRKAVDNVNNIIAEAIIGFDVRDQQAIDRAMIALDGTPNKGKLGANAILGVSIAVARAAADYLEVPLYSYLGGFNTKVLPTPMMNIINGGSHSDAPIAFQEFMIVPAGAPTFKEALRWGAEIFHTLKKILKERGLETAVGDEGG
;
A
#
# COMPACT_ATOMS: atom_id res chain seq x y z
N ASP A 1 -15.51 6.59 14.97
CA ASP A 1 -14.77 5.37 15.33
C ASP A 1 -13.51 5.21 14.51
N VAL A 2 -12.51 4.56 15.11
CA VAL A 2 -11.27 4.12 14.46
C VAL A 2 -11.08 2.67 14.85
N TYR A 3 -10.99 1.77 13.87
CA TYR A 3 -10.91 0.33 14.11
C TYR A 3 -9.92 -0.33 13.15
N ALA A 4 -9.05 -1.18 13.67
CA ALA A 4 -8.13 -1.99 12.90
C ALA A 4 -8.40 -3.49 13.02
N ARG A 5 -8.06 -4.21 11.95
CA ARG A 5 -8.05 -5.67 11.89
C ARG A 5 -6.83 -6.18 11.15
N GLU A 6 -6.42 -7.40 11.47
CA GLU A 6 -5.40 -8.14 10.71
C GLU A 6 -6.07 -8.78 9.49
N VAL A 7 -5.50 -8.57 8.31
CA VAL A 7 -5.90 -9.15 7.01
C VAL A 7 -4.66 -9.74 6.33
N LEU A 8 -4.80 -10.31 5.13
CA LEU A 8 -3.68 -10.85 4.36
C LEU A 8 -3.33 -9.96 3.16
N ASP A 9 -2.04 -9.82 2.90
CA ASP A 9 -1.52 -9.19 1.68
C ASP A 9 -1.52 -10.15 0.47
N SER A 10 -1.05 -9.69 -0.68
CA SER A 10 -0.98 -10.48 -1.92
C SER A 10 -0.08 -11.71 -1.85
N ARG A 11 0.83 -11.75 -0.87
CA ARG A 11 1.77 -12.87 -0.64
C ARG A 11 1.29 -13.80 0.47
N GLY A 12 0.11 -13.55 1.03
CA GLY A 12 -0.47 -14.33 2.12
C GLY A 12 0.16 -14.04 3.49
N ASN A 13 0.92 -12.94 3.63
CA ASN A 13 1.43 -12.49 4.91
C ASN A 13 0.41 -11.58 5.61
N PRO A 14 0.37 -11.56 6.95
CA PRO A 14 -0.47 -10.62 7.66
C PRO A 14 -0.16 -9.17 7.29
N THR A 15 -1.18 -8.33 7.24
CA THR A 15 -1.07 -6.87 7.19
C THR A 15 -2.25 -6.26 7.95
N LEU A 16 -2.26 -4.94 8.05
CA LEU A 16 -3.24 -4.18 8.81
C LEU A 16 -4.20 -3.43 7.87
N GLU A 17 -5.50 -3.55 8.19
CA GLU A 17 -6.58 -2.75 7.61
C GLU A 17 -7.20 -1.90 8.70
N VAL A 18 -7.42 -0.61 8.42
CA VAL A 18 -8.07 0.36 9.32
C VAL A 18 -9.34 0.89 8.69
N GLU A 19 -10.35 1.07 9.51
CA GLU A 19 -11.59 1.77 9.20
C GLU A 19 -11.75 3.00 10.09
N VAL A 20 -12.22 4.09 9.49
CA VAL A 20 -12.53 5.35 10.17
C VAL A 20 -13.97 5.73 9.81
N TYR A 21 -14.75 6.04 10.84
CA TYR A 21 -16.11 6.54 10.73
C TYR A 21 -16.23 7.92 11.39
N THR A 22 -16.88 8.84 10.69
CA THR A 22 -17.26 10.15 11.22
C THR A 22 -18.64 10.11 11.88
N GLU A 23 -18.99 11.14 12.65
CA GLU A 23 -20.32 11.27 13.26
C GLU A 23 -21.45 11.35 12.22
N SER A 24 -21.18 11.91 11.03
CA SER A 24 -22.15 11.97 9.94
C SER A 24 -22.32 10.64 9.20
N GLY A 25 -21.57 9.59 9.57
CA GLY A 25 -21.60 8.29 8.92
C GLY A 25 -20.64 8.14 7.73
N ALA A 26 -19.87 9.18 7.37
CA ALA A 26 -18.85 9.05 6.33
C ALA A 26 -17.76 8.05 6.74
N PHE A 27 -17.25 7.31 5.76
CA PHE A 27 -16.47 6.10 5.96
C PHE A 27 -15.18 6.11 5.12
N GLY A 28 -14.09 5.65 5.73
CA GLY A 28 -12.84 5.42 5.04
C GLY A 28 -12.15 4.14 5.49
N ARG A 29 -11.60 3.40 4.53
CA ARG A 29 -10.85 2.17 4.78
C ARG A 29 -9.45 2.27 4.19
N GLY A 30 -8.41 2.00 4.98
CA GLY A 30 -7.01 1.98 4.57
C GLY A 30 -6.41 0.58 4.77
N MET A 31 -5.77 0.02 3.74
CA MET A 31 -4.96 -1.20 3.85
C MET A 31 -3.50 -0.84 3.63
N VAL A 32 -2.61 -1.43 4.43
CA VAL A 32 -1.18 -1.14 4.35
C VAL A 32 -0.46 -2.19 3.50
N PRO A 33 0.35 -1.79 2.51
CA PRO A 33 1.19 -2.72 1.77
C PRO A 33 2.38 -3.18 2.62
N SER A 34 2.88 -4.38 2.37
CA SER A 34 4.12 -4.90 2.96
C SER A 34 5.20 -4.98 1.90
N GLY A 35 6.33 -4.31 2.13
CA GLY A 35 7.51 -4.36 1.26
C GLY A 35 8.37 -5.60 1.53
N ALA A 36 9.07 -6.11 0.52
CA ALA A 36 10.11 -7.13 0.69
C ALA A 36 11.46 -6.53 1.12
N SER A 37 11.72 -5.28 0.70
CA SER A 37 12.95 -4.54 0.99
C SER A 37 12.69 -3.55 2.11
N THR A 38 13.50 -3.59 3.16
CA THR A 38 13.46 -2.61 4.26
C THR A 38 14.79 -1.88 4.26
N GLY A 39 14.78 -0.63 3.83
CA GLY A 39 15.95 0.24 3.94
C GLY A 39 16.27 0.56 5.40
N GLU A 40 17.54 0.62 5.78
CA GLU A 40 17.97 0.89 7.17
C GLU A 40 17.48 2.24 7.73
N HIS A 41 17.08 3.17 6.86
CA HIS A 41 16.59 4.50 7.20
C HIS A 41 15.08 4.68 6.99
N GLU A 42 14.36 3.59 6.73
CA GLU A 42 12.91 3.63 6.51
C GLU A 42 12.11 3.64 7.82
N ALA A 43 10.85 4.05 7.72
CA ALA A 43 9.91 3.88 8.80
C ALA A 43 9.65 2.38 9.02
N VAL A 44 9.59 1.95 10.28
CA VAL A 44 9.60 0.52 10.62
C VAL A 44 8.19 -0.03 10.73
N GLU A 45 7.91 -1.06 9.95
CA GLU A 45 6.71 -1.87 10.11
C GLU A 45 6.77 -2.67 11.42
N LEU A 46 5.72 -2.61 12.25
CA LEU A 46 5.66 -3.38 13.48
C LEU A 46 5.06 -4.78 13.23
N ARG A 47 5.86 -5.80 13.52
CA ARG A 47 5.51 -7.23 13.47
C ARG A 47 5.52 -7.85 14.87
N ASP A 48 4.74 -8.91 15.06
CA ASP A 48 4.55 -9.55 16.36
C ASP A 48 5.81 -10.29 16.85
N GLY A 49 6.53 -10.95 15.95
CA GLY A 49 7.69 -11.80 16.26
C GLY A 49 7.33 -13.16 16.88
N ASP A 50 6.03 -13.47 17.00
CA ASP A 50 5.53 -14.74 17.52
C ASP A 50 5.62 -15.85 16.47
N LYS A 51 6.64 -16.72 16.60
CA LYS A 51 6.89 -17.82 15.66
C LYS A 51 5.74 -18.83 15.57
N SER A 52 4.82 -18.87 16.53
CA SER A 52 3.65 -19.75 16.47
C SER A 52 2.56 -19.25 15.51
N ARG A 53 2.63 -17.98 15.07
CA ARG A 53 1.67 -17.36 14.16
C ARG A 53 2.37 -16.76 12.95
N TYR A 54 2.02 -17.23 11.76
CA TYR A 54 2.55 -16.71 10.50
C TYR A 54 4.09 -16.58 10.50
N ASN A 55 4.78 -17.53 11.13
CA ASN A 55 6.25 -17.53 11.27
C ASN A 55 6.84 -16.24 11.88
N GLY A 56 6.08 -15.54 12.74
CA GLY A 56 6.50 -14.28 13.36
C GLY A 56 6.01 -13.02 12.66
N LEU A 57 5.32 -13.14 11.51
CA LEU A 57 4.88 -12.02 10.69
C LEU A 57 3.49 -11.47 11.06
N GLY A 58 2.88 -11.92 12.16
CA GLY A 58 1.63 -11.35 12.67
C GLY A 58 1.72 -9.83 12.90
N THR A 59 0.58 -9.14 12.88
CA THR A 59 0.48 -7.68 13.09
C THR A 59 -0.46 -7.30 14.22
N ARG A 60 -0.73 -8.20 15.18
CA ARG A 60 -1.65 -7.93 16.29
C ARG A 60 -1.21 -6.76 17.14
N LYS A 61 0.09 -6.60 17.41
CA LYS A 61 0.60 -5.43 18.15
C LYS A 61 0.26 -4.12 17.46
N ALA A 62 0.39 -4.06 16.13
CA ALA A 62 0.03 -2.88 15.35
C ALA A 62 -1.49 -2.65 15.36
N VAL A 63 -2.30 -3.71 15.27
CA VAL A 63 -3.77 -3.63 15.41
C VAL A 63 -4.16 -3.08 16.78
N ASP A 64 -3.55 -3.58 17.86
CA ASP A 64 -3.82 -3.15 19.22
C ASP A 64 -3.40 -1.68 19.43
N ASN A 65 -2.28 -1.25 18.83
CA ASN A 65 -1.86 0.14 18.85
C ASN A 65 -2.89 1.06 18.17
N VAL A 66 -3.49 0.63 17.04
CA VAL A 66 -4.57 1.42 16.42
C VAL A 66 -5.78 1.48 17.33
N ASN A 67 -6.28 0.32 17.78
CA ASN A 67 -7.55 0.21 18.49
C ASN A 67 -7.53 0.86 19.88
N ASN A 68 -6.40 0.81 20.57
CA ASN A 68 -6.33 1.22 21.98
C ASN A 68 -5.52 2.50 22.23
N ILE A 69 -4.64 2.90 21.31
CA ILE A 69 -3.74 4.06 21.53
C ILE A 69 -4.05 5.17 20.52
N ILE A 70 -4.00 4.86 19.23
CA ILE A 70 -4.25 5.87 18.18
C ILE A 70 -5.71 6.31 18.19
N ALA A 71 -6.65 5.37 18.30
CA ALA A 71 -8.08 5.67 18.34
C ALA A 71 -8.41 6.67 19.46
N GLU A 72 -7.93 6.43 20.69
CA GLU A 72 -8.14 7.33 21.82
C GLU A 72 -7.58 8.74 21.55
N ALA A 73 -6.42 8.83 20.88
CA ALA A 73 -5.75 10.10 20.63
C ALA A 73 -6.40 10.94 19.52
N ILE A 74 -7.10 10.33 18.55
CA ILE A 74 -7.62 11.04 17.38
C ILE A 74 -9.16 11.11 17.30
N ILE A 75 -9.88 10.36 18.13
CA ILE A 75 -11.33 10.51 18.22
C ILE A 75 -11.67 11.95 18.62
N GLY A 76 -12.59 12.57 17.88
CA GLY A 76 -12.99 13.97 18.05
C GLY A 76 -12.24 14.94 17.13
N PHE A 77 -11.22 14.50 16.40
CA PHE A 77 -10.60 15.31 15.35
C PHE A 77 -11.51 15.42 14.12
N ASP A 78 -11.40 16.54 13.41
CA ASP A 78 -11.99 16.71 12.08
C ASP A 78 -11.15 15.95 11.06
N VAL A 79 -11.74 14.96 10.38
CA VAL A 79 -11.06 14.15 9.36
C VAL A 79 -10.50 14.97 8.19
N ARG A 80 -11.01 16.19 7.98
CA ARG A 80 -10.52 17.11 6.94
C ARG A 80 -9.18 17.75 7.32
N ASP A 81 -8.81 17.75 8.60
CA ASP A 81 -7.50 18.24 9.06
C ASP A 81 -6.48 17.09 9.07
N GLN A 82 -6.16 16.60 7.87
CA GLN A 82 -5.21 15.52 7.66
C GLN A 82 -3.85 15.80 8.33
N GLN A 83 -3.36 17.05 8.24
CA GLN A 83 -2.07 17.43 8.82
C GLN A 83 -2.07 17.39 10.34
N ALA A 84 -3.15 17.83 11.00
CA ALA A 84 -3.25 17.75 12.46
C ALA A 84 -3.26 16.29 12.92
N ILE A 85 -4.03 15.43 12.27
CA ILE A 85 -4.13 14.01 12.62
C ILE A 85 -2.78 13.29 12.39
N ASP A 86 -2.13 13.50 11.25
CA ASP A 86 -0.83 12.90 10.96
C ASP A 86 0.25 13.37 11.95
N ARG A 87 0.27 14.66 12.29
CA ARG A 87 1.21 15.21 13.29
C ARG A 87 0.92 14.68 14.68
N ALA A 88 -0.34 14.53 15.06
CA ALA A 88 -0.72 13.94 16.35
C ALA A 88 -0.21 12.51 16.47
N MET A 89 -0.40 11.67 15.42
CA MET A 89 0.11 10.30 15.42
C MET A 89 1.65 10.22 15.44
N ILE A 90 2.33 11.09 14.69
CA ILE A 90 3.81 11.17 14.71
C ILE A 90 4.30 11.56 16.11
N ALA A 91 3.68 12.56 16.74
CA ALA A 91 4.05 12.99 18.08
C ALA A 91 3.74 11.92 19.15
N LEU A 92 2.62 11.21 19.00
CA LEU A 92 2.18 10.13 19.89
C LEU A 92 3.15 8.93 19.86
N ASP A 93 3.65 8.59 18.67
CA ASP A 93 4.72 7.61 18.51
C ASP A 93 6.02 8.09 19.15
N GLY A 94 6.44 9.32 18.84
CA GLY A 94 7.60 9.96 19.46
C GLY A 94 8.96 9.40 19.03
N THR A 95 9.01 8.44 18.10
CA THR A 95 10.26 7.91 17.54
C THR A 95 10.48 8.43 16.11
N PRO A 96 11.73 8.62 15.67
CA PRO A 96 12.03 9.15 14.34
C PRO A 96 11.58 8.22 13.20
N ASN A 97 11.47 6.92 13.46
CA ASN A 97 11.18 5.88 12.48
C ASN A 97 9.79 5.23 12.67
N LYS A 98 8.92 5.78 13.53
CA LYS A 98 7.58 5.22 13.83
C LYS A 98 7.62 3.82 14.46
N GLY A 99 8.72 3.44 15.11
CA GLY A 99 8.95 2.10 15.61
C GLY A 99 8.17 1.74 16.88
N LYS A 100 7.55 2.71 17.57
CA LYS A 100 6.79 2.45 18.81
C LYS A 100 5.37 1.99 18.50
N LEU A 101 4.66 2.72 17.65
CA LEU A 101 3.30 2.39 17.21
C LEU A 101 3.30 1.49 15.98
N GLY A 102 4.34 1.58 15.16
CA GLY A 102 4.45 0.91 13.87
C GLY A 102 4.05 1.85 12.74
N ALA A 103 4.92 1.96 11.73
CA ALA A 103 4.62 2.74 10.52
C ALA A 103 3.37 2.24 9.79
N ASN A 104 3.11 0.92 9.86
CA ASN A 104 1.89 0.29 9.36
C ASN A 104 0.63 0.75 10.11
N ALA A 105 0.66 0.83 11.45
CA ALA A 105 -0.46 1.35 12.22
C ALA A 105 -0.78 2.80 11.80
N ILE A 106 0.23 3.68 11.79
CA ILE A 106 0.08 5.10 11.47
C ILE A 106 -0.40 5.30 10.03
N LEU A 107 0.19 4.60 9.06
CA LEU A 107 -0.19 4.73 7.65
C LEU A 107 -1.61 4.22 7.39
N GLY A 108 -2.00 3.11 8.03
CA GLY A 108 -3.35 2.56 7.92
C GLY A 108 -4.41 3.58 8.35
N VAL A 109 -4.21 4.21 9.51
CA VAL A 109 -5.09 5.29 10.00
C VAL A 109 -5.06 6.50 9.06
N SER A 110 -3.87 6.97 8.68
CA SER A 110 -3.69 8.15 7.81
C SER A 110 -4.46 8.04 6.49
N ILE A 111 -4.37 6.88 5.82
CA ILE A 111 -5.10 6.60 4.58
C ILE A 111 -6.61 6.50 4.82
N ALA A 112 -7.03 5.83 5.90
CA ALA A 112 -8.44 5.67 6.23
C ALA A 112 -9.11 7.02 6.53
N VAL A 113 -8.42 7.92 7.25
CA VAL A 113 -8.86 9.30 7.50
C VAL A 113 -9.05 10.07 6.19
N ALA A 114 -8.06 10.06 5.30
CA ALA A 114 -8.16 10.76 4.02
C ALA A 114 -9.35 10.28 3.18
N ARG A 115 -9.63 8.97 3.20
CA ARG A 115 -10.80 8.38 2.53
C ARG A 115 -12.11 8.78 3.19
N ALA A 116 -12.19 8.78 4.52
CA ALA A 116 -13.38 9.22 5.26
C ALA A 116 -13.68 10.70 5.02
N ALA A 117 -12.65 11.53 4.88
CA ALA A 117 -12.81 12.95 4.54
C ALA A 117 -13.27 13.17 3.10
N ALA A 118 -12.74 12.41 2.14
CA ALA A 118 -13.19 12.45 0.76
C ALA A 118 -14.67 12.01 0.64
N ASP A 119 -15.04 10.95 1.36
CA ASP A 119 -16.40 10.44 1.45
C ASP A 119 -17.35 11.46 2.10
N TYR A 120 -16.93 12.09 3.21
CA TYR A 120 -17.68 13.16 3.88
C TYR A 120 -18.00 14.35 2.96
N LEU A 121 -17.06 14.69 2.07
CA LEU A 121 -17.21 15.78 1.10
C LEU A 121 -17.87 15.33 -0.21
N GLU A 122 -18.20 14.04 -0.35
CA GLU A 122 -18.75 13.43 -1.56
C GLU A 122 -17.89 13.69 -2.82
N VAL A 123 -16.57 13.68 -2.65
CA VAL A 123 -15.61 13.86 -3.75
C VAL A 123 -14.71 12.66 -3.94
N PRO A 124 -14.22 12.40 -5.16
CA PRO A 124 -13.20 11.38 -5.38
C PRO A 124 -11.92 11.68 -4.58
N LEU A 125 -11.27 10.63 -4.04
CA LEU A 125 -10.05 10.76 -3.23
C LEU A 125 -8.94 11.55 -3.93
N TYR A 126 -8.74 11.37 -5.24
CA TYR A 126 -7.73 12.11 -5.99
C TYR A 126 -8.00 13.61 -6.00
N SER A 127 -9.27 14.03 -6.08
CA SER A 127 -9.68 15.42 -6.01
C SER A 127 -9.54 15.98 -4.59
N TYR A 128 -9.82 15.18 -3.56
CA TYR A 128 -9.59 15.56 -2.16
C TYR A 128 -8.10 15.82 -1.89
N LEU A 129 -7.22 14.92 -2.35
CA LEU A 129 -5.78 15.00 -2.08
C LEU A 129 -5.06 16.10 -2.89
N GLY A 130 -5.38 16.24 -4.18
CA GLY A 130 -4.65 17.15 -5.07
C GLY A 130 -5.41 18.41 -5.50
N GLY A 131 -6.67 18.56 -5.06
CA GLY A 131 -7.55 19.66 -5.45
C GLY A 131 -8.10 19.53 -6.87
N PHE A 132 -8.81 20.59 -7.31
CA PHE A 132 -9.65 20.57 -8.51
C PHE A 132 -8.89 20.32 -9.84
N ASN A 133 -7.58 20.53 -9.87
CA ASN A 133 -6.77 20.38 -11.09
C ASN A 133 -6.06 19.01 -11.18
N THR A 134 -6.39 18.07 -10.30
CA THR A 134 -5.87 16.70 -10.31
C THR A 134 -6.47 15.89 -11.44
N LYS A 135 -5.86 15.97 -12.62
CA LYS A 135 -6.42 15.42 -13.87
C LYS A 135 -5.41 14.67 -14.76
N VAL A 136 -4.14 14.66 -14.36
CA VAL A 136 -3.07 14.00 -15.13
C VAL A 136 -3.02 12.53 -14.72
N LEU A 137 -3.23 11.64 -15.69
CA LEU A 137 -3.01 10.20 -15.49
C LEU A 137 -1.53 9.87 -15.71
N PRO A 138 -0.92 8.99 -14.90
CA PRO A 138 0.49 8.66 -15.04
C PRO A 138 0.74 7.78 -16.27
N THR A 139 1.94 7.91 -16.85
CA THR A 139 2.45 6.89 -17.77
C THR A 139 2.91 5.69 -16.95
N PRO A 140 2.32 4.50 -17.12
CA PRO A 140 2.66 3.36 -16.28
C PRO A 140 4.03 2.78 -16.65
N MET A 141 4.81 2.40 -15.65
CA MET A 141 5.97 1.52 -15.80
C MET A 141 5.51 0.12 -15.41
N MET A 142 5.44 -0.79 -16.37
CA MET A 142 4.82 -2.11 -16.17
C MET A 142 5.90 -3.19 -16.15
N ASN A 143 6.02 -3.87 -15.01
CA ASN A 143 6.94 -5.00 -14.86
C ASN A 143 6.55 -6.14 -15.81
N ILE A 144 7.54 -6.76 -16.44
CA ILE A 144 7.32 -7.84 -17.43
C ILE A 144 8.36 -8.97 -17.37
N ILE A 145 9.49 -8.75 -16.71
CA ILE A 145 10.50 -9.79 -16.44
C ILE A 145 11.12 -9.48 -15.07
N ASN A 146 11.13 -10.49 -14.21
CA ASN A 146 11.79 -10.47 -12.92
C ASN A 146 13.19 -11.10 -12.98
N GLY A 147 14.12 -10.52 -12.23
CA GLY A 147 15.49 -11.02 -12.00
C GLY A 147 15.91 -10.75 -10.56
N GLY A 148 17.22 -10.84 -10.28
CA GLY A 148 17.78 -10.54 -8.96
C GLY A 148 17.13 -11.36 -7.84
N SER A 149 16.75 -10.70 -6.74
CA SER A 149 16.10 -11.36 -5.58
C SER A 149 14.67 -11.83 -5.84
N HIS A 150 14.07 -11.47 -6.97
CA HIS A 150 12.69 -11.84 -7.32
C HIS A 150 12.64 -13.01 -8.33
N SER A 151 13.78 -13.62 -8.68
CA SER A 151 13.84 -14.76 -9.62
C SER A 151 15.07 -15.63 -9.42
N ASP A 152 14.96 -16.92 -9.70
CA ASP A 152 16.09 -17.86 -9.75
C ASP A 152 16.89 -17.78 -11.07
N ALA A 153 16.46 -16.94 -12.02
CA ALA A 153 17.16 -16.77 -13.29
C ALA A 153 18.52 -16.05 -13.10
N PRO A 154 19.54 -16.33 -13.94
CA PRO A 154 20.86 -15.70 -13.87
C PRO A 154 20.84 -14.26 -14.42
N ILE A 155 19.93 -13.43 -13.93
CA ILE A 155 19.68 -12.05 -14.34
C ILE A 155 20.00 -11.16 -13.14
N ALA A 156 20.99 -10.29 -13.28
CA ALA A 156 21.44 -9.45 -12.16
C ALA A 156 20.44 -8.32 -11.82
N PHE A 157 19.76 -7.75 -12.82
CA PHE A 157 18.78 -6.69 -12.61
C PHE A 157 17.46 -7.25 -12.08
N GLN A 158 16.88 -6.57 -11.10
CA GLN A 158 15.71 -7.06 -10.37
C GLN A 158 14.41 -6.99 -11.19
N GLU A 159 14.21 -5.91 -11.94
CA GLU A 159 12.98 -5.69 -12.70
C GLU A 159 13.27 -5.09 -14.08
N PHE A 160 12.58 -5.60 -15.09
CA PHE A 160 12.56 -5.00 -16.43
C PHE A 160 11.13 -4.56 -16.74
N MET A 161 10.99 -3.28 -17.01
CA MET A 161 9.70 -2.65 -17.23
C MET A 161 9.55 -2.14 -18.66
N ILE A 162 8.32 -2.21 -19.17
CA ILE A 162 7.92 -1.51 -20.39
C ILE A 162 7.21 -0.21 -20.03
N VAL A 163 7.37 0.81 -20.89
CA VAL A 163 6.77 2.13 -20.72
C VAL A 163 6.05 2.51 -22.02
N PRO A 164 4.70 2.42 -22.08
CA PRO A 164 3.91 2.80 -23.25
C PRO A 164 3.77 4.33 -23.39
N ALA A 165 4.90 5.05 -23.47
CA ALA A 165 4.95 6.52 -23.47
C ALA A 165 4.24 7.18 -24.67
N GLY A 166 4.07 6.45 -25.78
CA GLY A 166 3.37 6.94 -26.97
C GLY A 166 1.86 6.74 -26.98
N ALA A 167 1.28 6.12 -25.94
CA ALA A 167 -0.15 5.84 -25.91
C ALA A 167 -0.96 7.13 -25.72
N PRO A 168 -2.07 7.33 -26.46
CA PRO A 168 -2.83 8.57 -26.42
C PRO A 168 -3.69 8.73 -25.15
N THR A 169 -3.94 7.64 -24.42
CA THR A 169 -4.67 7.64 -23.14
C THR A 169 -4.11 6.56 -22.22
N PHE A 170 -4.35 6.67 -20.91
CA PHE A 170 -4.02 5.59 -19.96
C PHE A 170 -4.69 4.25 -20.32
N LYS A 171 -5.92 4.28 -20.82
CA LYS A 171 -6.63 3.08 -21.27
C LYS A 171 -5.88 2.37 -22.40
N GLU A 172 -5.38 3.14 -23.36
CA GLU A 172 -4.57 2.61 -24.46
C GLU A 172 -3.19 2.15 -23.98
N ALA A 173 -2.58 2.87 -23.05
CA ALA A 173 -1.33 2.48 -22.41
C ALA A 173 -1.45 1.10 -21.73
N LEU A 174 -2.53 0.88 -20.99
CA LEU A 174 -2.85 -0.40 -20.35
C LEU A 174 -3.08 -1.51 -21.37
N ARG A 175 -3.83 -1.24 -22.44
CA ARG A 175 -4.05 -2.19 -23.54
C ARG A 175 -2.73 -2.62 -24.19
N TRP A 176 -1.86 -1.67 -24.53
CA TRP A 176 -0.56 -1.96 -25.13
C TRP A 176 0.28 -2.83 -24.21
N GLY A 177 0.35 -2.49 -22.91
CA GLY A 177 1.06 -3.30 -21.92
C GLY A 177 0.55 -4.73 -21.83
N ALA A 178 -0.78 -4.92 -21.77
CA ALA A 178 -1.39 -6.25 -21.70
C ALA A 178 -1.14 -7.09 -22.96
N GLU A 179 -1.22 -6.48 -24.15
CA GLU A 179 -0.92 -7.16 -25.42
C GLU A 179 0.56 -7.58 -25.49
N ILE A 180 1.48 -6.72 -25.04
CA ILE A 180 2.91 -7.04 -24.95
C ILE A 180 3.16 -8.16 -23.94
N PHE A 181 2.56 -8.10 -22.75
CA PHE A 181 2.66 -9.15 -21.72
C PHE A 181 2.24 -10.53 -22.24
N HIS A 182 1.06 -10.63 -22.87
CA HIS A 182 0.59 -11.90 -23.42
C HIS A 182 1.41 -12.39 -24.62
N THR A 183 1.96 -11.47 -25.42
CA THR A 183 2.85 -11.82 -26.52
C THR A 183 4.19 -12.34 -26.00
N LEU A 184 4.78 -11.69 -24.98
CA LEU A 184 6.00 -12.16 -24.34
C LEU A 184 5.81 -13.55 -23.74
N LYS A 185 4.68 -13.79 -23.04
CA LYS A 185 4.35 -15.12 -22.50
C LYS A 185 4.37 -16.22 -23.56
N LYS A 186 3.84 -15.95 -24.76
CA LYS A 186 3.86 -16.91 -25.89
C LYS A 186 5.30 -17.16 -26.37
N ILE A 187 6.10 -16.10 -26.55
CA ILE A 187 7.50 -16.20 -26.97
C ILE A 187 8.34 -17.01 -25.95
N LEU A 188 8.15 -16.77 -24.66
CA LEU A 188 8.83 -17.51 -23.60
C LEU A 188 8.46 -19.01 -23.64
N LYS A 189 7.16 -19.31 -23.77
CA LYS A 189 6.67 -20.69 -23.87
C LYS A 189 7.20 -21.42 -25.10
N GLU A 190 7.24 -20.77 -26.26
CA GLU A 190 7.80 -21.33 -27.50
C GLU A 190 9.30 -21.66 -27.37
N ARG A 191 10.01 -20.92 -26.52
CA ARG A 191 11.43 -21.15 -26.20
C ARG A 191 11.64 -22.18 -25.07
N GLY A 192 10.56 -22.76 -24.52
CA GLY A 192 10.65 -23.69 -23.39
C GLY A 192 11.06 -23.03 -22.07
N LEU A 193 10.83 -21.72 -21.93
CA LEU A 193 11.13 -20.96 -20.71
C LEU A 193 9.90 -20.92 -19.78
N GLU A 194 10.16 -20.70 -18.49
CA GLU A 194 9.12 -20.60 -17.46
C GLU A 194 8.20 -19.40 -17.71
N THR A 195 6.91 -19.56 -17.41
CA THR A 195 5.89 -18.50 -17.53
C THR A 195 5.01 -18.38 -16.28
N ALA A 196 5.47 -18.96 -15.17
CA ALA A 196 4.98 -18.63 -13.84
C ALA A 196 5.29 -17.15 -13.55
N VAL A 197 4.48 -16.52 -12.71
CA VAL A 197 4.58 -15.10 -12.40
C VAL A 197 5.20 -14.91 -11.01
N GLY A 198 6.00 -13.86 -10.86
CA GLY A 198 6.52 -13.42 -9.55
C GLY A 198 5.49 -12.63 -8.73
N ASP A 199 5.94 -12.04 -7.62
CA ASP A 199 5.12 -11.25 -6.69
C ASP A 199 4.40 -10.09 -7.39
N GLU A 200 5.05 -9.45 -8.38
CA GLU A 200 4.51 -8.32 -9.15
C GLU A 200 3.77 -8.73 -10.44
N GLY A 201 3.65 -10.02 -10.73
CA GLY A 201 2.93 -10.52 -11.91
C GLY A 201 3.73 -10.60 -13.21
N GLY A 202 5.02 -10.21 -13.19
CA GLY A 202 5.98 -10.34 -14.29
C GLY A 202 6.64 -11.70 -14.40
#